data_AF-A0A1Y1REI5-F1
#
_entry.id   AF-A0A1Y1REI5-F1
#
_cell.length_a   1.000
_cell.length_b   1.000
_cell.length_c   1.000
_cell.angle_alpha   90.00
_cell.angle_beta   90.00
_cell.angle_gamma   90.00
#
_symmetry.space_group_name_H-M   'P 1'
#
loop_
_entity.id
_entity.type
_entity.pdbx_description
1 polymer ?
#
loop_
_entity_poly.entity_id
_entity_poly.type
_entity_poly.pdbx_seq_one_letter_code
_entity_poly.pdbx_strand_id
1 'polypeptide(L)'
;MDKIMIKGRTIEDAIHLALKELELTRDAAEIRILSEGRSGLFGLIGRKDAEVEVERKDDLVFYQDMLSRILKSMGFSVDVNTSDSNGTVYLNVEDTNELGGLLIGKSGRNLNALEHLIKKIGMNNGFKQKRVILDIENYKKRNEVRIRSRHKRGKRHM
;
A
#
# COMPACT_ATOMS: atom_id res chain seq x y z
N MET A 1 -2.66 15.60 -6.37
CA MET A 1 -3.31 14.28 -6.45
C MET A 1 -4.39 14.36 -7.51
N ASP A 2 -4.55 13.32 -8.31
CA ASP A 2 -5.59 13.28 -9.34
C ASP A 2 -6.94 13.09 -8.65
N LYS A 3 -7.88 14.01 -8.91
CA LYS A 3 -9.23 14.01 -8.35
C LYS A 3 -10.22 14.24 -9.47
N ILE A 4 -11.29 13.44 -9.48
CA ILE A 4 -12.40 13.59 -10.42
C ILE A 4 -13.74 13.48 -9.71
N MET A 5 -14.74 14.14 -10.26
CA MET A 5 -16.14 13.99 -9.86
C MET A 5 -16.90 13.34 -11.01
N ILE A 6 -17.55 12.21 -10.74
CA ILE A 6 -18.31 11.46 -11.74
C ILE A 6 -19.74 11.25 -11.26
N LYS A 7 -20.67 11.38 -12.21
CA LYS A 7 -22.08 11.04 -12.04
C LYS A 7 -22.37 9.66 -12.61
N GLY A 8 -23.26 8.93 -11.95
CA GLY A 8 -23.70 7.61 -12.37
C GLY A 8 -25.15 7.36 -12.01
N ARG A 9 -25.77 6.39 -12.68
CA ARG A 9 -27.16 5.99 -12.39
C ARG A 9 -27.32 5.51 -10.95
N THR A 10 -26.27 4.89 -10.41
CA THR A 10 -26.12 4.44 -9.03
C THR A 10 -24.75 4.87 -8.50
N ILE A 11 -24.55 4.77 -7.19
CA ILE A 11 -23.26 5.04 -6.55
C ILE A 11 -22.19 4.09 -7.12
N GLU A 12 -22.48 2.81 -7.22
CA GLU A 12 -21.60 1.80 -7.83
C GLU A 12 -21.21 2.14 -9.27
N ASP A 13 -22.16 2.59 -10.10
CA ASP A 13 -21.85 2.99 -11.48
C ASP A 13 -20.90 4.19 -11.51
N ALA A 14 -21.16 5.19 -10.66
CA ALA A 14 -20.33 6.39 -10.57
C ALA A 14 -18.91 6.06 -10.09
N ILE A 15 -18.78 5.18 -9.09
CA ILE A 15 -17.50 4.67 -8.59
C ILE A 15 -16.77 3.89 -9.68
N HIS A 16 -17.45 2.98 -10.37
CA HIS A 16 -16.84 2.15 -11.41
C HIS A 16 -16.27 3.00 -12.55
N LEU A 17 -17.04 3.99 -13.01
CA LEU A 17 -16.61 4.94 -14.04
C LEU A 17 -15.39 5.73 -13.57
N ALA A 18 -15.42 6.25 -12.34
CA ALA A 18 -14.33 7.05 -11.80
C ALA A 18 -13.02 6.25 -11.62
N LEU A 19 -13.11 5.03 -11.08
CA LEU A 19 -11.95 4.15 -10.92
C LEU A 19 -11.33 3.76 -12.27
N LYS A 20 -12.17 3.50 -13.27
CA LYS A 20 -11.73 3.19 -14.63
C LYS A 20 -10.99 4.36 -15.25
N GLU A 21 -11.50 5.58 -15.09
CA GLU A 21 -10.89 6.80 -15.64
C GLU A 21 -9.55 7.13 -14.98
N LEU A 22 -9.41 6.91 -13.66
CA LEU A 22 -8.15 7.12 -12.95
C LEU A 22 -7.14 5.96 -13.09
N GLU A 23 -7.49 4.88 -13.80
CA GLU A 23 -6.73 3.61 -13.81
C GLU A 23 -6.42 3.10 -12.39
N LEU A 24 -7.40 3.18 -11.49
CA LEU A 24 -7.27 2.84 -10.08
C LEU A 24 -8.09 1.61 -9.70
N THR A 25 -7.62 0.87 -8.70
CA THR A 25 -8.50 -0.02 -7.95
C THR A 25 -9.11 0.73 -6.77
N ARG A 26 -10.18 0.17 -6.19
CA ARG A 26 -10.85 0.74 -5.03
C ARG A 26 -9.92 0.92 -3.82
N ASP A 27 -8.94 0.03 -3.63
CA ASP A 27 -8.00 0.11 -2.49
C ASP A 27 -7.06 1.32 -2.57
N ALA A 28 -6.80 1.82 -3.79
CA ALA A 28 -5.91 2.95 -4.07
C ALA A 28 -6.64 4.29 -4.24
N ALA A 29 -7.94 4.32 -3.95
CA ALA A 29 -8.77 5.50 -4.08
C ALA A 29 -9.44 5.88 -2.75
N GLU A 30 -9.51 7.17 -2.48
CA GLU A 30 -10.45 7.75 -1.53
C GLU A 30 -11.74 8.10 -2.31
N ILE A 31 -12.87 7.60 -1.82
CA ILE A 31 -14.18 7.77 -2.46
C ILE A 31 -15.09 8.51 -1.50
N ARG A 32 -15.63 9.64 -1.93
CA ARG A 32 -16.62 10.43 -1.20
C ARG A 32 -17.91 10.48 -1.99
N ILE A 33 -19.00 10.10 -1.35
CA ILE A 33 -20.34 10.17 -1.97
C ILE A 33 -20.84 11.61 -1.79
N LEU A 34 -20.96 12.34 -2.89
CA LEU A 34 -21.48 13.72 -2.90
C LEU A 34 -23.01 13.73 -2.98
N SER A 35 -23.60 12.75 -3.67
CA SER A 35 -25.04 12.52 -3.70
C SER A 35 -25.32 11.05 -3.94
N GLU A 36 -26.22 10.45 -3.15
CA GLU A 36 -26.65 9.05 -3.35
C GLU A 36 -27.52 8.86 -4.61
N GLY A 37 -27.94 9.96 -5.23
CA GLY A 37 -28.99 9.96 -6.24
C GLY A 37 -30.36 9.69 -5.63
N ARG A 38 -31.40 9.64 -6.47
CA ARG A 38 -32.74 9.20 -6.06
C ARG A 38 -33.44 8.51 -7.22
N SER A 39 -34.06 7.39 -6.92
CA SER A 39 -34.92 6.68 -7.85
C SER A 39 -36.23 7.46 -8.02
N GLY A 40 -36.55 7.82 -9.26
CA GLY A 40 -37.81 8.49 -9.57
C GLY A 40 -39.02 7.56 -9.54
N LEU A 41 -40.22 8.11 -9.41
CA LEU A 41 -41.47 7.34 -9.50
C LEU A 41 -41.65 6.82 -10.95
N PHE A 42 -42.05 5.55 -11.10
CA PHE A 42 -42.15 4.86 -12.40
C PHE A 42 -40.86 4.93 -13.26
N GLY A 43 -39.69 5.10 -12.65
CA GLY A 43 -38.39 5.07 -13.33
C GLY A 43 -38.00 6.33 -14.11
N LEU A 44 -38.86 7.36 -14.15
CA LEU A 44 -38.65 8.55 -14.99
C LEU A 44 -38.84 9.87 -14.23
N ILE A 45 -39.79 9.94 -13.29
CA ILE A 45 -40.17 11.23 -12.67
C ILE A 45 -39.36 11.48 -11.41
N GLY A 46 -38.60 12.58 -11.40
CA GLY A 46 -37.83 13.01 -10.23
C GLY A 46 -36.51 12.25 -10.04
N ARG A 47 -36.02 11.51 -11.04
CA ARG A 47 -34.72 10.84 -10.97
C ARG A 47 -33.59 11.86 -10.75
N LYS A 48 -32.65 11.53 -9.87
CA LYS A 48 -31.38 12.26 -9.70
C LYS A 48 -30.26 11.23 -9.72
N ASP A 49 -29.23 11.49 -10.51
CA ASP A 49 -28.06 10.63 -10.56
C ASP A 49 -27.25 10.71 -9.26
N ALA A 50 -26.57 9.62 -8.94
CA ALA A 50 -25.56 9.61 -7.89
C ALA A 50 -24.32 10.36 -8.36
N GLU A 51 -23.61 10.97 -7.43
CA GLU A 51 -22.41 11.74 -7.70
C GLU A 51 -21.35 11.38 -6.66
N VAL A 52 -20.15 11.07 -7.12
CA VAL A 52 -19.02 10.71 -6.27
C VAL A 52 -17.79 11.52 -6.64
N GLU A 53 -17.01 11.89 -5.62
CA GLU A 53 -15.65 12.38 -5.76
C GLU A 53 -14.70 11.20 -5.52
N VAL A 54 -13.78 10.97 -6.45
CA VAL A 54 -12.74 9.94 -6.32
C VAL A 54 -11.38 10.60 -6.47
N GLU A 55 -10.51 10.34 -5.51
CA GLU A 55 -9.15 10.85 -5.45
C GLU A 55 -8.17 9.70 -5.26
N ARG A 56 -7.02 9.75 -5.95
CA ARG A 56 -5.93 8.80 -5.72
C ARG A 56 -5.41 8.97 -4.29
N LYS A 57 -5.34 7.88 -3.52
CA LYS A 57 -4.69 7.90 -2.20
C LYS A 57 -3.23 8.36 -2.32
N ASP A 58 -2.77 9.06 -1.30
CA ASP A 58 -1.34 9.27 -1.08
C ASP A 58 -0.60 7.93 -1.09
N ASP A 59 0.58 7.89 -1.70
CA ASP A 59 1.32 6.64 -1.85
C ASP A 59 1.77 6.10 -0.49
N LEU A 60 2.22 6.96 0.43
CA LEU A 60 2.60 6.56 1.78
C LEU A 60 1.42 5.94 2.52
N VAL A 61 0.27 6.62 2.49
CA VAL A 61 -0.97 6.12 3.12
C VAL A 61 -1.40 4.79 2.51
N PHE A 62 -1.36 4.67 1.18
CA PHE A 62 -1.70 3.42 0.48
C PHE A 62 -0.79 2.27 0.92
N TYR A 63 0.53 2.47 0.90
CA TYR A 63 1.47 1.42 1.25
C TYR A 63 1.40 1.05 2.75
N GLN A 64 1.16 2.02 3.63
CA GLN A 64 0.95 1.81 5.06
C GLN A 64 -0.29 0.92 5.30
N ASP A 65 -1.44 1.29 4.72
CA ASP A 65 -2.69 0.54 4.82
C ASP A 65 -2.52 -0.89 4.30
N MET A 66 -1.89 -1.03 3.12
CA MET A 66 -1.72 -2.33 2.46
C MET A 66 -0.84 -3.28 3.27
N LEU A 67 0.32 -2.81 3.75
CA LEU A 67 1.21 -3.63 4.56
C LEU A 67 0.54 -4.01 5.89
N SER A 68 -0.10 -3.05 6.55
CA SER A 68 -0.82 -3.28 7.81
C SER A 68 -1.89 -4.37 7.66
N ARG A 69 -2.66 -4.33 6.57
CA ARG A 69 -3.69 -5.35 6.26
C ARG A 69 -3.09 -6.74 6.02
N ILE A 70 -1.98 -6.82 5.28
CA ILE A 70 -1.30 -8.10 5.02
C ILE A 70 -0.79 -8.70 6.33
N LEU A 71 -0.07 -7.91 7.13
CA LEU A 71 0.50 -8.35 8.41
C LEU A 71 -0.60 -8.77 9.40
N LYS A 72 -1.69 -8.00 9.49
CA LYS A 72 -2.87 -8.37 10.29
C LYS A 72 -3.49 -9.69 9.85
N SER A 73 -3.58 -9.93 8.55
CA SER A 73 -4.12 -11.19 8.00
C SER A 73 -3.21 -12.39 8.29
N MET A 74 -1.91 -12.16 8.51
CA MET A 74 -0.95 -13.17 8.95
C MET A 74 -0.98 -13.39 10.48
N GLY A 75 -1.85 -12.68 11.22
CA GLY A 75 -1.96 -12.79 12.68
C GLY A 75 -1.05 -11.84 13.45
N PHE A 76 -0.48 -10.83 12.80
CA PHE A 76 0.44 -9.88 13.42
C PHE A 76 -0.23 -8.54 13.70
N SER A 77 -0.08 -8.03 14.93
CA SER A 77 -0.51 -6.68 15.31
C SER A 77 0.73 -5.81 15.41
N VAL A 78 0.98 -5.01 14.38
CA VAL A 78 2.20 -4.21 14.22
C VAL A 78 1.89 -2.83 13.68
N ASP A 79 2.67 -1.85 14.13
CA ASP A 79 2.61 -0.49 13.62
C ASP A 79 3.53 -0.34 12.41
N VAL A 80 2.99 0.21 11.33
CA VAL A 80 3.71 0.49 10.10
C VAL A 80 3.88 2.00 9.98
N ASN A 81 5.12 2.45 9.95
CA ASN A 81 5.49 3.84 9.71
C ASN A 81 6.02 4.01 8.29
N THR A 82 5.53 5.02 7.58
CA THR A 82 5.91 5.29 6.18
C THR A 82 6.58 6.65 5.99
N SER A 83 7.56 6.71 5.10
CA SER A 83 8.17 7.98 4.67
C SER A 83 8.57 7.95 3.20
N ASP A 84 8.58 9.12 2.54
CA ASP A 84 9.21 9.29 1.22
C ASP A 84 10.60 9.92 1.43
N SER A 85 11.61 9.33 0.79
CA SER A 85 12.89 10.02 0.59
C SER A 85 13.38 9.79 -0.83
N ASN A 86 13.56 10.90 -1.57
CA ASN A 86 14.02 10.91 -2.96
C ASN A 86 13.19 9.98 -3.87
N GLY A 87 11.86 9.97 -3.72
CA GLY A 87 10.96 9.14 -4.52
C GLY A 87 11.01 7.65 -4.17
N THR A 88 11.63 7.30 -3.05
CA THR A 88 11.61 5.96 -2.46
C THR A 88 10.68 5.97 -1.26
N VAL A 89 9.66 5.11 -1.29
CA VAL A 89 8.77 4.87 -0.15
C VAL A 89 9.43 3.85 0.77
N TYR A 90 9.66 4.26 2.02
CA TYR A 90 10.15 3.41 3.09
C TYR A 90 8.99 2.97 3.97
N LEU A 91 8.84 1.66 4.11
CA LEU A 91 7.91 1.01 5.03
C LEU A 91 8.74 0.47 6.20
N ASN A 92 8.54 1.04 7.38
CA ASN A 92 9.20 0.60 8.60
C ASN A 92 8.18 -0.10 9.49
N VAL A 93 8.41 -1.37 9.77
CA VAL A 93 7.61 -2.10 10.77
C VAL A 93 8.32 -1.96 12.10
N GLU A 94 7.66 -1.28 13.04
CA GLU A 94 8.11 -1.25 14.43
C GLU A 94 7.57 -2.47 15.14
N ASP A 95 8.50 -3.29 15.62
CA ASP A 95 8.20 -4.53 16.30
C ASP A 95 8.31 -4.32 17.81
N THR A 96 7.30 -4.75 18.54
CA THR A 96 7.27 -4.72 20.01
C THR A 96 7.40 -6.12 20.63
N ASN A 97 7.50 -7.20 19.85
CA ASN A 97 7.61 -8.60 20.34
C ASN A 97 8.32 -9.55 19.34
N GLU A 98 8.15 -10.88 19.45
CA GLU A 98 8.87 -11.94 18.71
C GLU A 98 8.71 -11.95 17.16
N LEU A 99 8.15 -10.90 16.54
CA LEU A 99 7.83 -10.85 15.12
C LEU A 99 9.07 -10.78 14.23
N GLY A 100 10.17 -10.19 14.73
CA GLY A 100 11.41 -9.99 14.00
C GLY A 100 12.00 -11.31 13.52
N GLY A 101 11.91 -12.38 14.32
CA GLY A 101 12.41 -13.70 13.92
C GLY A 101 11.60 -14.35 12.79
N LEU A 102 10.27 -14.24 12.84
CA LEU A 102 9.33 -14.90 11.92
C LEU A 102 9.12 -14.12 10.61
N LEU A 103 8.99 -12.79 10.70
CA LEU A 103 8.82 -11.90 9.53
C LEU A 103 10.10 -11.78 8.70
N ILE A 104 11.28 -11.86 9.33
CA ILE A 104 12.55 -11.92 8.59
C ILE A 104 12.68 -13.29 7.91
N GLY A 105 12.30 -14.37 8.62
CA GLY A 105 12.52 -15.74 8.18
C GLY A 105 14.02 -16.08 8.04
N LYS A 106 14.36 -17.32 7.68
CA LYS A 106 15.76 -17.71 7.48
C LYS A 106 16.41 -16.86 6.37
N SER A 107 17.35 -15.98 6.76
CA SER A 107 18.11 -15.07 5.90
C SER A 107 17.34 -13.92 5.22
N GLY A 108 16.19 -13.49 5.75
CA GLY A 108 15.47 -12.32 5.19
C GLY A 108 14.56 -12.63 4.00
N ARG A 109 14.28 -13.91 3.72
CA ARG A 109 13.49 -14.33 2.55
C ARG A 109 12.03 -13.86 2.62
N ASN A 110 11.44 -13.86 3.81
CA ASN A 110 10.05 -13.46 4.00
C ASN A 110 9.89 -11.95 3.80
N LEU A 111 10.83 -11.16 4.37
CA LEU A 111 10.93 -9.72 4.16
C LEU A 111 11.00 -9.35 2.67
N ASN A 112 11.90 -10.00 1.92
CA ASN A 112 12.06 -9.74 0.49
C ASN A 112 10.82 -10.12 -0.33
N ALA A 113 10.16 -11.23 0.02
CA ALA A 113 8.93 -11.64 -0.64
C ALA A 113 7.80 -10.63 -0.41
N LEU A 114 7.68 -10.12 0.82
CA LEU A 114 6.69 -9.11 1.18
C LEU A 114 6.97 -7.76 0.50
N GLU A 115 8.23 -7.32 0.47
CA GLU A 115 8.65 -6.12 -0.28
C GLU A 115 8.27 -6.25 -1.77
N HIS A 116 8.55 -7.41 -2.38
CA HIS A 116 8.21 -7.67 -3.77
C HIS A 116 6.69 -7.64 -4.02
N LEU A 117 5.92 -8.30 -3.15
CA LEU A 117 4.46 -8.35 -3.25
C LEU A 117 3.86 -6.94 -3.18
N ILE A 118 4.27 -6.15 -2.20
CA ILE A 118 3.76 -4.79 -2.00
C ILE A 118 4.11 -3.89 -3.19
N LYS A 119 5.34 -4.00 -3.71
CA LYS A 119 5.73 -3.31 -4.93
C LYS A 119 4.83 -3.67 -6.11
N LYS A 120 4.52 -4.95 -6.29
CA LYS A 120 3.60 -5.41 -7.36
C LYS A 120 2.18 -4.90 -7.17
N ILE A 121 1.69 -4.89 -5.94
CA ILE A 121 0.38 -4.31 -5.60
C ILE A 121 0.34 -2.82 -5.96
N GLY A 122 1.36 -2.04 -5.58
CA GLY A 122 1.43 -0.62 -5.92
C GLY A 122 1.47 -0.37 -7.43
N MET A 123 2.26 -1.15 -8.18
CA MET A 123 2.32 -1.06 -9.64
C MET A 123 0.95 -1.29 -10.30
N ASN A 124 0.19 -2.29 -9.84
CA ASN A 124 -1.15 -2.59 -10.35
C ASN A 124 -2.20 -1.52 -9.95
N ASN A 125 -1.85 -0.64 -9.02
CA ASN A 125 -2.71 0.43 -8.51
C ASN A 125 -2.31 1.82 -9.05
N GLY A 126 -1.56 1.87 -10.15
CA GLY A 126 -1.19 3.11 -10.81
C GLY A 126 -0.02 3.87 -10.17
N PHE A 127 0.61 3.33 -9.11
CA PHE A 127 1.86 3.89 -8.54
C PHE A 127 3.07 3.46 -9.39
N LYS A 128 3.09 3.90 -10.65
CA LYS A 128 4.10 3.53 -11.64
C LYS A 128 5.49 4.02 -11.17
N GLN A 129 6.48 3.12 -11.23
CA GLN A 129 7.92 3.40 -11.01
C GLN A 129 8.39 3.79 -9.60
N LYS A 130 7.54 3.80 -8.57
CA LYS A 130 8.00 4.07 -7.20
C LYS A 130 8.90 2.94 -6.68
N ARG A 131 10.05 3.32 -6.08
CA ARG A 131 10.89 2.38 -5.34
C ARG A 131 10.25 2.20 -3.97
N VAL A 132 9.96 0.96 -3.60
CA VAL A 132 9.41 0.62 -2.29
C VAL A 132 10.45 -0.21 -1.57
N ILE A 133 10.77 0.17 -0.34
CA ILE A 133 11.71 -0.54 0.53
C ILE A 133 10.98 -0.89 1.83
N LEU A 134 11.03 -2.16 2.21
CA LEU A 134 10.54 -2.62 3.49
C LEU A 134 11.73 -2.87 4.43
N ASP A 135 11.73 -2.22 5.58
CA ASP A 135 12.69 -2.48 6.66
C ASP A 135 11.94 -2.88 7.93
N ILE A 136 12.51 -3.83 8.65
CA ILE A 136 12.02 -4.31 9.94
C ILE A 136 13.18 -4.15 10.92
N GLU A 137 12.97 -3.33 11.94
CA GLU A 137 13.93 -3.10 13.03
C GLU A 137 15.41 -2.91 12.56
N ASN A 138 15.71 -2.08 11.56
CA ASN A 138 17.09 -1.89 11.08
C ASN A 138 17.81 -3.21 10.65
N TYR A 139 17.10 -4.23 10.16
CA TYR A 139 17.72 -5.50 9.74
C TYR A 139 18.83 -5.29 8.68
N LYS A 140 18.67 -4.31 7.78
CA LYS A 140 19.70 -3.96 6.80
C LYS A 140 21.02 -3.51 7.46
N LYS A 141 20.97 -2.68 8.51
CA LYS A 141 22.17 -2.29 9.29
C LYS A 141 22.80 -3.48 10.02
N ARG A 142 21.98 -4.40 10.56
CA ARG A 142 22.50 -5.60 11.27
C ARG A 142 23.19 -6.59 10.33
N ASN A 143 22.73 -6.73 9.09
CA ASN A 143 23.39 -7.60 8.11
C ASN A 143 24.70 -7.02 7.56
N GLU A 144 24.83 -5.69 7.39
CA GLU A 144 26.10 -5.06 6.99
C GLU A 144 27.23 -5.33 7.99
N VAL A 145 26.91 -5.27 9.29
CA VAL A 145 27.87 -5.59 10.38
C VAL A 145 28.28 -7.07 10.34
N ARG A 146 27.34 -7.97 10.04
CA ARG A 146 27.60 -9.42 9.95
C ARG A 146 28.44 -9.82 8.72
N ILE A 147 28.27 -9.13 7.59
CA ILE A 147 29.07 -9.37 6.38
C ILE A 147 30.50 -8.81 6.54
N ARG A 148 30.66 -7.63 7.14
CA ARG A 148 32.00 -7.07 7.46
C ARG A 148 32.79 -7.94 8.44
N SER A 149 32.13 -8.52 9.44
CA SER A 149 32.78 -9.37 10.45
C SER A 149 33.18 -10.76 9.93
N ARG A 150 32.58 -11.25 8.83
CA ARG A 150 33.02 -12.46 8.12
C ARG A 150 34.21 -12.18 7.18
N HIS A 151 34.21 -11.05 6.50
CA HIS A 151 35.35 -10.61 5.68
C HIS A 151 36.64 -10.38 6.49
N LYS A 152 36.53 -9.87 7.73
CA LYS A 152 37.70 -9.69 8.63
C LYS A 152 38.27 -11.01 9.17
N ARG A 153 37.48 -12.09 9.21
CA ARG A 153 37.93 -13.42 9.67
C ARG A 153 38.59 -14.25 8.55
N GLY A 154 38.10 -14.13 7.31
CA GLY A 154 38.74 -14.75 6.15
C GLY A 154 40.14 -14.20 5.85
N LYS A 155 40.37 -12.90 6.08
CA LYS A 155 41.69 -12.24 5.90
C LYS A 155 42.70 -12.48 7.03
N ARG A 156 42.35 -13.24 8.08
CA ARG A 156 43.25 -13.63 9.17
C ARG A 156 43.79 -15.06 9.03
N HIS A 157 43.34 -15.79 7.99
CA HIS A 157 43.75 -17.16 7.70
C HIS A 157 44.30 -17.31 6.26
N MET A 158 44.71 -16.19 5.65
CA MET A 158 45.60 -16.15 4.48
C MET A 158 46.81 -15.32 4.88
#